data_AF-A0AAJ1X1F9-F1
#
_entry.id   AF-A0AAJ1X1F9-F1
#
_cell.length_a   1.000
_cell.length_b   1.000
_cell.length_c   1.000
_cell.angle_alpha   90.00
_cell.angle_beta   90.00
_cell.angle_gamma   90.00
#
_symmetry.space_group_name_H-M   'P 1'
#
loop_
_entity.id
_entity.type
_entity.pdbx_description
1 polymer ?
#
loop_
_entity_poly.entity_id
_entity_poly.type
_entity_poly.pdbx_seq_one_letter_code
_entity_poly.pdbx_strand_id
1 'polypeptide(L)' 'MNDQFDVTLEDSVLLGEVELTTNLMVAASRSERHLTTEEIDRILGVTPDDD' A
#
# COMPACT_ATOMS: atom_id res chain seq x y z
N MET A 1 30.82 3.00 1.20
CA MET A 1 29.96 1.87 1.61
C MET A 1 28.60 2.48 1.97
N ASN A 2 27.59 2.12 1.18
CA ASN A 2 26.14 2.29 1.40
C ASN A 2 25.57 3.67 1.71
N ASP A 3 25.41 4.47 0.65
CA ASP A 3 24.29 5.41 0.48
C ASP A 3 23.20 4.81 -0.43
N GLN A 4 23.00 3.47 -0.37
CA GLN A 4 21.89 2.81 -1.07
C GLN A 4 20.52 3.20 -0.48
N PHE A 5 20.52 3.91 0.65
CA PHE A 5 19.34 4.43 1.32
C PHE A 5 19.22 5.97 1.25
N ASP A 6 20.14 6.65 0.55
CA ASP A 6 20.07 8.10 0.27
C ASP A 6 19.52 8.37 -1.14
N VAL A 7 18.53 7.55 -1.52
CA VAL A 7 17.50 7.93 -2.48
C VAL A 7 16.60 8.93 -1.79
N THR A 8 17.06 10.18 -1.76
CA THR A 8 16.30 11.36 -1.37
C THR A 8 14.87 11.28 -1.91
N LEU A 9 13.91 10.95 -1.05
CA LEU A 9 12.57 11.55 -0.88
C LEU A 9 11.74 12.07 -2.09
N GLU A 10 12.09 11.86 -3.36
CA GLU A 10 11.59 12.63 -4.51
C GLU A 10 10.49 11.96 -5.32
N ASP A 11 10.38 10.63 -5.29
CA ASP A 11 9.30 9.98 -6.01
C ASP A 11 8.08 9.83 -5.11
N SER A 12 7.28 10.90 -5.05
CA SER A 12 5.99 10.94 -4.34
C SER A 12 5.06 9.77 -4.71
N VAL A 13 5.21 9.21 -5.91
CA VAL A 13 4.48 8.02 -6.36
C VAL A 13 4.99 6.78 -5.63
N LEU A 14 6.32 6.60 -5.58
CA LEU A 14 6.95 5.50 -4.85
C LEU A 14 6.63 5.55 -3.35
N LEU A 15 6.66 6.74 -2.74
CA LEU A 15 6.30 6.92 -1.34
C LEU A 15 4.83 6.55 -1.10
N GLY A 16 3.94 6.92 -2.04
CA GLY A 16 2.54 6.50 -2.03
C GLY A 16 2.36 4.98 -2.10
N GLU A 17 3.13 4.29 -2.95
CA GLU A 17 3.09 2.82 -3.06
C GLU A 17 3.56 2.11 -1.78
N VAL A 18 4.61 2.63 -1.14
CA VAL A 18 5.12 2.12 0.14
C VAL A 18 4.10 2.31 1.25
N GLU A 19 3.46 3.48 1.33
CA GLU A 19 2.39 3.75 2.29
C GLU A 19 1.19 2.83 2.08
N LEU A 20 0.77 2.64 0.82
CA LEU A 20 -0.32 1.74 0.42
C LEU A 20 -0.04 0.30 0.87
N THR A 21 1.17 -0.19 0.59
CA THR A 21 1.61 -1.54 0.97
C THR A 21 1.66 -1.70 2.49
N THR A 22 2.14 -0.68 3.20
CA THR A 22 2.17 -0.65 4.67
C THR A 22 0.76 -0.71 5.25
N ASN A 23 -0.18 0.07 4.71
CA ASN A 23 -1.57 0.07 5.13
C ASN A 23 -2.23 -1.31 4.93
N LEU A 24 -1.94 -1.98 3.82
CA LEU A 24 -2.42 -3.35 3.56
C LEU A 24 -1.85 -4.37 4.55
N MET A 25 -0.54 -4.31 4.82
CA MET A 25 0.11 -5.19 5.80
C MET A 25 -0.46 -5.00 7.21
N VAL A 26 -0.67 -3.75 7.62
CA VAL A 26 -1.28 -3.42 8.92
C VAL A 26 -2.71 -3.95 8.99
N ALA A 27 -3.53 -3.76 7.95
CA ALA A 27 -4.89 -4.26 7.91
C ALA A 27 -4.95 -5.79 8.00
N ALA A 28 -4.08 -6.48 7.23
CA ALA A 28 -3.99 -7.94 7.26
C ALA A 28 -3.54 -8.46 8.64
N SER A 29 -2.53 -7.84 9.25
CA SER A 29 -2.02 -8.26 10.57
C SER A 29 -3.01 -8.04 11.72
N ARG A 30 -3.93 -7.08 11.58
CA ARG A 30 -4.99 -6.79 12.56
C ARG A 30 -6.27 -7.59 12.33
N SER A 31 -6.36 -8.29 11.20
CA SER A 31 -7.52 -9.10 10.88
C SER A 31 -7.29 -10.54 11.36
N GLU A 32 -8.28 -11.10 12.04
CA GLU A 32 -8.28 -12.51 12.48
C GLU A 32 -8.57 -13.48 11.32
N ARG A 33 -8.95 -12.94 10.16
CA ARG A 33 -9.26 -13.66 8.93
C ARG A 33 -8.56 -13.03 7.72
N HIS A 34 -8.55 -13.74 6.59
CA HIS A 34 -8.16 -13.13 5.33
C HIS A 34 -9.11 -11.96 4.97
N LEU A 35 -8.53 -10.89 4.44
CA LEU A 35 -9.28 -9.77 3.89
C LEU A 35 -10.03 -10.22 2.63
N THR A 36 -11.25 -9.74 2.45
CA THR A 36 -11.99 -9.94 1.20
C THR A 36 -11.41 -9.02 0.11
N THR A 37 -11.68 -9.34 -1.15
CA THR A 37 -11.28 -8.50 -2.28
C THR A 37 -11.82 -7.08 -2.13
N GLU A 38 -13.07 -6.91 -1.69
CA GLU A 38 -13.67 -5.58 -1.48
C GLU A 38 -12.98 -4.78 -0.36
N GLU A 39 -12.48 -5.46 0.67
CA GLU A 39 -11.70 -4.82 1.75
C GLU A 39 -10.32 -4.37 1.25
N ILE A 40 -9.68 -5.21 0.43
CA ILE A 40 -8.41 -4.90 -0.22
C ILE A 40 -8.59 -3.72 -1.17
N ASP A 41 -9.59 -3.74 -2.05
CA ASP A 41 -9.86 -2.66 -3.00
C ASP A 41 -10.09 -1.33 -2.29
N ARG A 42 -10.83 -1.33 -1.17
CA ARG A 42 -11.01 -0.12 -0.35
C ARG A 42 -9.70 0.40 0.23
N ILE A 43 -8.80 -0.48 0.68
CA ILE A 43 -7.48 -0.08 1.22
C ILE A 43 -6.58 0.45 0.10
N LEU A 44 -6.64 -0.16 -1.08
CA LEU A 44 -5.87 0.24 -2.25
C LEU A 44 -6.48 1.45 -2.97
N GLY A 45 -7.69 1.88 -2.59
CA GLY A 45 -8.42 2.97 -3.25
C GLY A 45 -8.93 2.61 -4.65
N VAL A 46 -9.03 1.32 -4.97
CA VAL A 46 -9.55 0.83 -6.24
C VAL A 46 -11.07 1.03 -6.24
N THR A 47 -11.55 1.89 -7.12
CA THR A 47 -12.97 1.99 -7.44
C THR A 47 -13.28 1.06 -8.61
N PRO A 48 -14.45 0.41 -8.66
CA PRO A 48 -14.85 -0.33 -9.86
C PRO A 48 -14.77 0.60 -11.07
N ASP A 49 -14.05 0.18 -12.10
CA ASP A 49 -14.05 0.86 -13.39
C ASP A 49 -15.49 0.90 -13.90
N ASP A 50 -16.02 2.12 -14.09
CA ASP A 50 -17.31 2.37 -14.74
C ASP A 50 -17.09 2.13 -16.25
N ASP A 51 -17.31 0.89 -16.71
CA ASP A 51 -17.28 0.50 -18.13
C ASP A 51 -18.60 0.88 -18.84
#